data_AF-A0A7G5ZBI6-F1
#
_entry.id   AF-A0A7G5ZBI6-F1
#
_cell.length_a   1.000
_cell.length_b   1.000
_cell.length_c   1.000
_cell.angle_alpha   90.00
_cell.angle_beta   90.00
_cell.angle_gamma   90.00
#
_symmetry.space_group_name_H-M   'P 1'
#
loop_
_entity.id
_entity.type
_entity.pdbx_description
1 polymer ?
#
loop_
_entity_poly.entity_id
_entity_poly.type
_entity_poly.pdbx_seq_one_letter_code
_entity_poly.pdbx_strand_id
1 'polypeptide(L)'
;MRIEAHCPDGTDRNCHGTVTIDLPYTRLTDENIEPEWVGDEFDGELERVTITPPADPQWLTENAPWLSECEVDSINTDGFFVLEASNFPAHDSCPACGSSETYDREGNNITAL
;
A
#
# COMPACT_ATOMS: atom_id res chain seq x y z
N MET A 1 2.89 -10.19 -3.05
CA MET A 1 3.89 -9.08 -3.08
C MET A 1 3.55 -8.14 -1.93
N ARG A 2 4.52 -7.42 -1.36
CA ARG A 2 4.30 -6.56 -0.17
C ARG A 2 4.70 -5.13 -0.45
N ILE A 3 3.86 -4.19 -0.05
CA ILE A 3 4.16 -2.75 -0.07
C ILE A 3 4.19 -2.28 1.39
N GLU A 4 5.21 -1.53 1.76
CA GLU A 4 5.26 -0.83 3.05
C GLU A 4 4.63 0.53 2.88
N ALA A 5 3.58 0.84 3.65
CA ALA A 5 2.87 2.11 3.60
C ALA A 5 2.87 2.82 4.94
N HIS A 6 3.12 4.13 4.93
CA HIS A 6 3.00 4.93 6.14
C HIS A 6 1.57 4.94 6.65
N CYS A 7 1.43 4.93 7.96
CA CYS A 7 0.13 4.92 8.60
C CYS A 7 -0.57 6.26 8.34
N PRO A 8 -1.88 6.26 8.02
CA PRO A 8 -2.66 7.48 7.95
C PRO A 8 -2.55 8.21 9.29
N ASP A 9 -2.34 9.52 9.27
CA ASP A 9 -2.11 10.36 10.46
C ASP A 9 -3.41 10.45 11.27
N GLY A 10 -3.74 9.33 11.92
CA GLY A 10 -4.93 9.10 12.70
C GLY A 10 -4.78 9.80 14.03
N THR A 11 -5.05 11.10 14.04
CA THR A 11 -5.31 11.95 15.21
C THR A 11 -4.17 12.21 16.20
N ASP A 12 -3.07 11.46 16.17
CA ASP A 12 -1.88 11.71 16.97
C ASP A 12 -0.69 11.99 16.07
N ARG A 13 -0.25 13.24 16.12
CA ARG A 13 0.76 13.95 15.32
C ARG A 13 2.17 13.29 15.26
N ASN A 14 2.29 12.04 15.69
CA ASN A 14 3.51 11.26 15.88
C ASN A 14 3.29 9.74 15.65
N CYS A 15 2.26 9.30 14.92
CA CYS A 15 2.09 7.89 14.54
C CYS A 15 3.03 7.50 13.38
N HIS A 16 4.33 7.52 13.64
CA HIS A 16 5.34 7.13 12.65
C HIS A 16 5.49 5.60 12.63
N GLY A 17 5.06 4.96 11.55
CA GLY A 17 5.23 3.53 11.32
C GLY A 17 4.82 3.14 9.90
N THR A 18 5.23 1.96 9.44
CA THR A 18 4.78 1.35 8.19
C THR A 18 3.84 0.19 8.47
N VAL A 19 2.73 0.12 7.74
CA VAL A 19 1.89 -1.07 7.62
C VAL A 19 2.30 -1.83 6.36
N THR A 20 2.27 -3.15 6.44
CA THR A 20 2.46 -3.98 5.25
C THR A 20 1.10 -4.20 4.58
N ILE A 21 1.05 -3.92 3.27
CA ILE A 21 -0.07 -4.24 2.39
C ILE A 21 0.36 -5.43 1.53
N ASP A 22 -0.27 -6.59 1.72
CA ASP A 22 -0.06 -7.75 0.86
C ASP A 22 -0.96 -7.64 -0.38
N LEU A 23 -0.33 -7.49 -1.55
CA LEU A 23 -1.00 -7.64 -2.83
C LEU A 23 -1.26 -9.13 -3.10
N PRO A 24 -2.50 -9.53 -3.45
CA PRO A 24 -2.87 -10.92 -3.68
C PRO A 24 -2.27 -11.48 -4.98
N TYR A 25 -1.67 -10.64 -5.81
CA TYR A 25 -1.17 -11.02 -7.11
C TYR A 25 0.17 -11.74 -7.04
N THR A 26 0.30 -12.80 -7.83
CA THR A 26 1.55 -13.55 -8.00
C THR A 26 2.44 -12.92 -9.06
N ARG A 27 3.73 -13.23 -9.03
CA ARG A 27 4.73 -12.83 -10.06
C ARG A 27 4.86 -11.33 -10.32
N LEU A 28 4.33 -10.49 -9.43
CA LEU A 28 4.69 -9.08 -9.41
C LEU A 28 6.09 -8.90 -8.82
N THR A 29 6.83 -7.97 -9.40
CA THR A 29 8.09 -7.43 -8.87
C THR A 29 7.93 -5.95 -8.58
N ASP A 30 8.93 -5.34 -7.94
CA ASP A 30 8.93 -3.90 -7.64
C ASP A 30 8.79 -3.05 -8.90
N GLU A 31 9.29 -3.51 -10.06
CA GLU A 31 9.17 -2.80 -11.35
C GLU A 31 7.73 -2.77 -11.89
N ASN A 32 6.85 -3.63 -11.38
CA ASN A 32 5.45 -3.70 -11.79
C ASN A 32 4.54 -2.81 -10.95
N ILE A 33 5.08 -2.14 -9.93
CA ILE A 33 4.31 -1.49 -8.88
C ILE A 33 4.82 -0.07 -8.72
N GLU A 34 3.93 0.89 -8.89
CA GLU A 34 4.22 2.30 -8.67
C GLU A 34 3.28 2.85 -7.60
N PRO A 35 3.74 2.94 -6.33
CA PRO A 35 2.96 3.54 -5.26
C PRO A 35 2.94 5.07 -5.40
N GLU A 36 1.77 5.67 -5.22
CA GLU A 36 1.59 7.12 -5.19
C GLU A 36 1.22 7.56 -3.77
N TRP A 37 1.97 8.54 -3.27
CA TRP A 37 1.87 9.06 -1.91
C TRP A 37 1.32 10.49 -1.94
N VAL A 38 0.42 10.81 -1.03
CA VAL A 38 -0.02 12.18 -0.78
C VAL A 38 0.79 12.74 0.38
N GLY A 39 1.67 13.70 0.08
CA GLY A 39 2.62 14.29 1.03
C GLY A 39 4.07 14.08 0.60
N ASP A 40 5.01 14.42 1.48
CA ASP A 40 6.42 14.05 1.29
C ASP A 40 6.59 12.55 1.54
N GLU A 41 7.44 11.85 0.78
CA GLU A 41 7.64 10.38 0.84
C GLU A 41 7.88 9.82 2.26
N PHE A 42 8.39 10.65 3.18
CA PHE A 42 8.66 10.28 4.58
C PHE A 42 7.48 10.46 5.55
N ASP A 43 6.47 11.24 5.17
CA ASP A 43 5.27 11.56 5.97
C ASP A 43 3.96 11.39 5.15
N GLY A 44 4.08 10.77 3.96
CA GLY A 44 3.02 10.71 2.97
C GLY A 44 2.12 9.50 3.17
N GLU A 45 0.81 9.71 3.08
CA GLU A 45 -0.16 8.61 3.12
C GLU A 45 -0.19 7.92 1.74
N LEU A 46 -0.18 6.59 1.70
CA LEU A 46 -0.38 5.87 0.44
C LEU A 46 -1.79 6.18 -0.07
N GLU A 47 -1.91 6.82 -1.23
CA GLU A 47 -3.21 7.12 -1.82
C GLU A 47 -3.65 5.97 -2.71
N ARG A 48 -2.75 5.53 -3.59
CA ARG A 48 -3.03 4.47 -4.57
C ARG A 48 -1.77 3.77 -5.03
N VAL A 49 -1.97 2.62 -5.67
CA VAL A 49 -0.93 1.81 -6.26
C VAL A 49 -1.29 1.55 -7.71
N THR A 50 -0.43 1.96 -8.63
CA THR A 50 -0.53 1.58 -10.04
C THR A 50 0.18 0.24 -10.24
N ILE A 51 -0.52 -0.74 -10.80
CA ILE A 51 0.05 -2.05 -11.12
C ILE A 51 0.10 -2.19 -12.64
N THR A 52 1.32 -2.39 -13.16
CA THR A 52 1.58 -2.73 -14.55
C THR A 52 1.97 -4.22 -14.62
N PRO A 53 1.04 -5.12 -15.02
CA PRO A 53 1.32 -6.54 -15.08
C PRO A 53 2.53 -6.86 -15.97
N PRO A 54 3.28 -7.93 -15.67
CA PRO A 54 4.30 -8.41 -16.57
C PRO A 54 3.68 -8.80 -17.92
N ALA A 55 4.45 -8.64 -19.00
CA ALA A 55 4.01 -8.96 -20.37
C ALA A 55 3.71 -10.47 -20.60
N ASP A 56 3.87 -11.32 -19.58
CA ASP A 56 3.52 -12.74 -19.63
C ASP A 56 1.98 -12.89 -19.63
N PRO A 57 1.37 -13.39 -20.72
CA PRO A 57 -0.08 -13.57 -20.79
C PRO A 57 -0.62 -14.60 -19.77
N GLN A 58 0.24 -15.46 -19.21
CA GLN A 58 -0.18 -16.38 -18.14
C GLN A 58 -0.53 -15.62 -16.85
N TRP A 59 0.04 -14.43 -16.64
CA TRP A 59 -0.20 -13.63 -15.44
C TRP A 59 -1.68 -13.33 -15.24
N LEU A 60 -2.38 -12.92 -16.31
CA LEU A 60 -3.82 -12.64 -16.26
C LEU A 60 -4.64 -13.88 -15.87
N THR A 61 -4.25 -15.05 -16.37
CA THR A 61 -4.97 -16.30 -16.08
C THR A 61 -4.75 -16.73 -14.63
N GLU A 62 -3.53 -16.59 -14.11
CA GLU A 62 -3.19 -16.95 -12.73
C GLU A 62 -3.83 -16.00 -11.71
N ASN A 63 -3.97 -14.72 -12.06
CA ASN A 63 -4.48 -13.69 -11.17
C ASN A 63 -5.96 -13.36 -11.38
N ALA A 64 -6.63 -13.97 -12.35
CA ALA A 64 -8.06 -13.77 -12.63
C ALA A 64 -8.99 -13.87 -11.40
N PRO A 65 -8.77 -14.76 -10.40
CA PRO A 65 -9.61 -14.80 -9.21
C PRO A 65 -9.58 -13.53 -8.33
N TRP A 66 -8.54 -12.71 -8.49
CA TRP A 66 -8.30 -11.48 -7.72
C TRP A 66 -8.55 -10.20 -8.53
N LEU A 67 -8.89 -10.35 -9.80
CA LEU A 67 -9.14 -9.23 -10.71
C LEU A 67 -10.65 -9.10 -10.94
N SER A 68 -11.14 -7.88 -10.80
CA SER A 68 -12.45 -7.44 -11.26
C SER A 68 -12.49 -7.27 -12.77
N GLU A 69 -13.69 -7.27 -13.35
CA GLU A 69 -13.87 -7.03 -14.78
C GLU A 69 -13.30 -5.67 -15.21
N CYS A 70 -13.46 -4.63 -14.39
CA CYS A 70 -12.91 -3.31 -14.65
C CYS A 70 -11.37 -3.32 -14.74
N GLU A 71 -10.70 -4.04 -13.83
CA GLU A 71 -9.23 -4.14 -13.83
C GLU A 71 -8.73 -4.93 -15.04
N VAL A 72 -9.42 -6.01 -15.42
CA VAL A 72 -9.11 -6.75 -16.65
C VAL A 72 -9.24 -5.86 -17.88
N ASP A 73 -10.31 -5.06 -17.96
CA ASP A 73 -10.52 -4.13 -19.07
C ASP A 73 -9.46 -3.02 -19.12
N SER A 74 -9.07 -2.44 -17.97
CA SER A 74 -7.97 -1.47 -17.87
C SER A 74 -6.63 -2.07 -18.30
N ILE A 75 -6.31 -3.29 -17.88
CA ILE A 75 -5.08 -3.98 -18.32
C ILE A 75 -5.09 -4.17 -19.84
N ASN A 76 -6.22 -4.57 -20.42
CA ASN A 76 -6.33 -4.80 -21.86
C ASN A 76 -6.28 -3.50 -22.69
N THR A 77 -6.72 -2.38 -22.13
CA THR A 77 -6.82 -1.08 -22.83
C THR A 77 -5.58 -0.24 -22.63
N ASP A 78 -5.14 -0.08 -21.38
CA ASP A 78 -4.12 0.86 -20.94
C ASP A 78 -2.81 0.16 -20.54
N GLY A 79 -2.84 -1.16 -20.32
CA GLY A 79 -1.67 -1.94 -19.92
C GLY A 79 -1.39 -1.94 -18.42
N PHE A 80 -2.22 -1.26 -17.62
CA PHE A 80 -2.11 -1.17 -16.17
C PHE A 80 -3.48 -1.01 -15.53
N PHE A 81 -3.55 -1.11 -14.21
CA PHE A 81 -4.73 -0.77 -13.42
C PHE A 81 -4.31 -0.11 -12.11
N VAL A 82 -5.26 0.55 -11.45
CA VAL A 82 -5.01 1.34 -10.23
C VAL A 82 -5.83 0.78 -9.08
N LEU A 83 -5.18 0.64 -7.94
CA LEU A 83 -5.80 0.22 -6.68
C LEU A 83 -5.69 1.34 -5.67
N GLU A 84 -6.83 1.84 -5.20
CA GLU A 84 -6.87 2.77 -4.08
C GLU A 84 -6.37 2.06 -2.81
N ALA A 85 -5.58 2.74 -1.99
CA ALA A 85 -5.05 2.18 -0.75
C ALA A 85 -6.16 1.70 0.20
N SER A 86 -7.31 2.37 0.19
CA SER A 86 -8.51 2.00 0.94
C SER A 86 -9.12 0.64 0.56
N ASN A 87 -8.77 0.09 -0.61
CA ASN A 87 -9.23 -1.23 -1.04
C ASN A 87 -8.45 -2.38 -0.40
N PHE A 88 -7.32 -2.09 0.26
CA PHE A 88 -6.56 -3.10 0.97
C PHE A 88 -6.85 -3.07 2.46
N PRO A 89 -7.17 -4.22 3.08
CA PRO A 89 -7.09 -4.31 4.53
C PRO A 89 -5.61 -4.20 4.91
N ALA A 90 -5.24 -3.14 5.62
CA ALA A 90 -3.94 -3.09 6.29
C ALA A 90 -3.81 -4.34 7.17
N HIS A 91 -2.74 -5.13 6.98
CA HIS A 91 -2.56 -6.39 7.72
C HIS A 91 -2.26 -6.16 9.20
N ASP A 92 -1.71 -4.99 9.53
CA ASP A 92 -1.37 -4.60 10.88
C ASP A 92 -1.94 -3.21 11.17
N SER A 93 -2.51 -3.04 12.36
CA SER A 93 -2.72 -1.71 12.94
C SER A 93 -1.36 -1.18 13.39
N CYS A 94 -1.02 0.05 13.01
CA CYS A 94 0.16 0.72 13.57
C CYS A 94 0.12 0.62 15.10
N PRO A 95 1.17 0.12 15.77
CA PRO A 95 1.21 0.06 17.23
C PRO A 95 0.95 1.42 17.89
N ALA A 96 1.31 2.51 17.18
CA ALA A 96 1.12 3.88 17.65
C ALA A 96 -0.30 4.43 17.43
N CYS A 97 -1.00 4.01 16.36
CA CYS A 97 -2.33 4.55 16.02
C CYS A 97 -3.39 4.10 17.03
N GLY A 98 -3.94 5.05 17.78
CA GLY A 98 -4.92 4.80 18.85
C GLY A 98 -4.31 4.56 20.23
N SER A 99 -2.98 4.68 20.36
CA SER A 99 -2.30 4.73 21.65
C SER A 99 -2.29 6.16 22.19
N SER A 100 -2.34 6.35 23.52
CA SER A 100 -2.11 7.67 24.14
C SER A 100 -0.62 8.01 24.24
N GLU A 101 0.22 7.34 23.46
CA GLU A 101 1.67 7.36 23.56
C GLU A 101 2.28 8.21 22.44
N THR A 102 3.33 8.95 22.77
CA THR A 102 4.06 9.80 21.84
C THR A 102 5.32 9.08 21.37
N TYR A 103 5.58 9.09 20.06
CA TYR A 103 6.76 8.47 19.46
C TYR A 103 7.62 9.52 18.73
N ASP A 104 8.93 9.29 18.63
CA ASP A 104 9.80 10.12 17.80
C ASP A 104 9.80 9.66 16.34
N ARG A 105 10.47 10.43 15.47
CA ARG A 105 10.65 10.12 14.05
C ARG A 105 11.40 8.82 13.75
N GLU A 106 12.04 8.22 14.76
CA GLU A 106 12.75 6.94 14.67
C GLU A 106 11.89 5.77 15.20
N GLY A 107 10.65 6.03 15.62
CA GLY A 107 9.72 5.03 16.14
C GLY A 107 9.94 4.69 17.61
N ASN A 108 10.74 5.46 18.36
CA ASN A 108 10.94 5.23 19.79
C ASN A 108 9.78 5.83 20.59
N ASN A 109 9.29 5.11 21.61
CA ASN A 109 8.31 5.65 22.55
C ASN A 109 8.96 6.71 23.45
N ILE A 110 8.52 7.96 23.31
CA ILE A 110 8.99 9.13 24.06
C ILE A 110 7.91 9.67 25.02
N THR A 111 6.84 8.92 25.27
CA THR A 111 5.71 9.36 26.13
C THR A 111 6.15 9.76 27.53
N ALA A 112 7.23 9.15 28.03
CA ALA A 112 7.75 9.38 29.37
C ALA A 112 8.92 10.38 29.44
N LEU A 113 9.32 10.98 28.30
CA LEU A 113 10.41 11.98 28.23
C LEU A 113 9.94 13.40 28.53
#